data_AF-A0A2E2B5M7-F1
#
_entry.id   AF-A0A2E2B5M7-F1
#
_cell.length_a   1.000
_cell.length_b   1.000
_cell.length_c   1.000
_cell.angle_alpha   90.00
_cell.angle_beta   90.00
_cell.angle_gamma   90.00
#
_symmetry.space_group_name_H-M   'P 1'
#
loop_
_entity.id
_entity.type
_entity.pdbx_description
1 polymer ?
#
loop_
_entity_poly.entity_id
_entity_poly.type
_entity_poly.pdbx_seq_one_letter_code
_entity_poly.pdbx_strand_id
1 'polypeptide(L)'
;MAQNFYCMYCGNKYSSVTSLSSSTCTRHPNGSHKGKHALYEGSEKTKYTCKYCGNQYTSITSLTASNCTRHPNGSHKGRHSPAL
;
A
#
# COMPACT_ATOMS: atom_id res chain seq x y z
N MET A 1 9.36 12.72 17.93
CA MET A 1 8.65 12.80 16.64
C MET A 1 8.09 11.42 16.36
N ALA A 2 6.76 11.26 16.26
CA ALA A 2 6.16 9.96 15.97
C ALA A 2 6.24 9.72 14.46
N GLN A 3 7.10 8.80 14.02
CA GLN A 3 7.16 8.39 12.63
C GLN A 3 6.00 7.44 12.35
N ASN A 4 5.09 7.85 11.47
CA ASN A 4 3.99 6.98 11.04
C ASN A 4 4.51 6.08 9.91
N PHE A 5 4.45 4.77 10.11
CA PHE A 5 4.84 3.79 9.11
C PHE A 5 3.60 3.27 8.39
N TYR A 6 3.60 3.33 7.08
CA TYR A 6 2.44 2.90 6.28
C TYR A 6 2.75 1.60 5.54
N CYS A 7 1.74 0.76 5.38
CA CYS A 7 1.85 -0.44 4.55
C CYS A 7 1.56 -0.11 3.08
N MET A 8 2.47 -0.45 2.16
CA MET A 8 2.27 -0.18 0.73
C MET A 8 1.14 -0.99 0.07
N TYR A 9 0.73 -2.10 0.68
CA TYR A 9 -0.32 -2.99 0.13
C TYR A 9 -1.73 -2.68 0.64
N CYS A 10 -1.87 -2.21 1.89
CA CYS A 10 -3.18 -1.94 2.49
C CYS A 10 -3.37 -0.51 2.98
N GLY A 11 -2.31 0.28 3.07
CA GLY A 11 -2.34 1.65 3.60
C GLY A 11 -2.48 1.77 5.11
N ASN A 12 -2.55 0.65 5.86
CA ASN A 12 -2.61 0.70 7.32
C ASN A 12 -1.40 1.46 7.88
N LYS A 13 -1.70 2.29 8.87
CA LYS A 13 -0.73 3.06 9.63
C LYS A 13 -0.30 2.28 10.88
N TYR A 14 1.00 2.30 11.16
CA TYR A 14 1.64 1.66 12.29
C TYR A 14 2.57 2.65 12.98
N SER A 15 2.77 2.44 14.28
CA SER A 15 3.72 3.19 15.11
C SER A 15 5.17 2.73 14.95
N SER A 16 5.38 1.51 14.46
CA SER A 16 6.71 0.91 14.26
C SER A 16 6.73 -0.08 13.10
N VAL A 17 7.88 -0.21 12.42
CA VAL A 17 8.10 -1.25 11.40
C VAL A 17 7.91 -2.65 11.99
N THR A 18 8.34 -2.88 13.23
CA THR A 18 8.16 -4.17 13.92
C THR A 18 6.69 -4.57 14.02
N SER A 19 5.80 -3.66 14.40
CA SER A 19 4.35 -3.93 14.51
C SER A 19 3.72 -4.23 13.15
N LEU A 20 4.19 -3.53 12.12
CA LEU A 20 3.79 -3.74 10.73
C LEU A 20 4.21 -5.15 10.26
N SER A 21 5.49 -5.50 10.42
CA SER A 21 6.05 -6.80 10.03
C SER A 21 5.69 -7.95 10.99
N SER A 22 5.11 -7.67 12.16
CA SER A 22 4.54 -8.70 13.02
C SER A 22 3.18 -9.18 12.52
N SER A 23 2.46 -8.33 11.77
CA SER A 23 1.10 -8.58 11.34
C SER A 23 1.05 -9.12 9.90
N THR A 24 -0.01 -9.85 9.56
CA THR A 24 -0.26 -10.33 8.19
C THR A 24 -1.14 -9.35 7.41
N CYS A 25 -0.81 -9.12 6.14
CA CYS A 25 -1.59 -8.22 5.30
C CYS A 25 -2.74 -8.95 4.59
N THR A 26 -3.96 -8.51 4.83
CA THR A 26 -5.17 -9.00 4.15
C THR A 26 -5.18 -8.66 2.65
N ARG A 27 -4.45 -7.61 2.26
CA ARG A 27 -4.39 -7.07 0.89
C ARG A 27 -3.06 -7.40 0.19
N HIS A 28 -2.37 -8.43 0.64
CA HIS A 28 -1.08 -8.84 0.07
C HIS A 28 -1.25 -9.34 -1.38
N PRO A 29 -0.33 -9.02 -2.31
CA PRO A 29 -0.43 -9.43 -3.72
C PRO A 29 -0.44 -10.95 -3.92
N ASN A 30 0.25 -11.70 -3.04
CA ASN A 30 0.29 -13.18 -3.10
C ASN A 30 -0.97 -13.86 -2.51
N GLY A 31 -1.95 -13.09 -2.04
CA GLY A 31 -3.18 -13.59 -1.42
C GLY A 31 -3.38 -13.09 0.01
N SER A 32 -4.64 -13.02 0.44
CA SER A 32 -4.99 -12.56 1.78
C SER A 32 -4.31 -13.41 2.86
N HIS A 33 -3.63 -12.75 3.79
CA HIS A 33 -2.86 -13.38 4.88
C HIS A 33 -1.69 -14.29 4.44
N LYS A 34 -1.35 -14.32 3.14
CA LYS A 34 -0.20 -15.09 2.63
C LYS A 34 1.14 -14.35 2.74
N GLY A 35 1.13 -13.12 3.25
CA GLY A 35 2.33 -12.32 3.42
C GLY A 35 2.15 -11.27 4.50
N LYS A 36 3.28 -10.73 4.94
CA LYS A 36 3.32 -9.69 5.95
C LYS A 36 3.03 -8.32 5.33
N HIS A 37 2.78 -7.32 6.15
CA HIS A 37 2.73 -5.96 5.63
C HIS A 37 4.11 -5.56 5.09
N ALA A 38 4.12 -4.85 3.96
CA ALA A 38 5.33 -4.28 3.41
C ALA A 38 5.38 -2.79 3.70
N LEU A 39 6.54 -2.34 4.20
CA LEU A 39 6.76 -0.97 4.56
C LEU A 39 6.77 -0.09 3.30
N TYR A 40 6.03 1.01 3.35
CA TYR A 40 6.22 2.09 2.39
C TYR A 40 7.50 2.85 2.75
N GLU A 41 8.51 2.78 1.88
CA GLU A 41 9.81 3.42 2.10
C GLU A 41 9.82 4.93 1.80
N GLY A 42 8.71 5.47 1.29
CA GLY A 42 8.56 6.91 1.05
C GLY A 42 8.15 7.67 2.32
N SER A 43 8.43 8.98 2.31
CA SER A 43 7.95 9.89 3.36
C SER A 43 6.44 10.09 3.31
N GLU A 44 5.86 10.59 4.41
CA GLU A 44 4.46 11.06 4.40
C GLU A 44 4.29 12.19 3.39
N LYS A 45 3.44 11.96 2.38
CA LYS A 45 3.08 12.95 1.36
C LYS A 45 1.59 13.24 1.46
N THR A 46 1.20 14.46 1.11
CA THR A 46 -0.22 14.85 1.00
C THR A 46 -0.94 14.15 -0.15
N LYS A 47 -0.18 13.71 -1.16
CA LYS A 47 -0.69 12.96 -2.31
C LYS A 47 0.20 11.76 -2.62
N TYR A 48 -0.42 10.61 -2.82
CA TYR A 48 0.22 9.36 -3.24
C TYR A 48 -0.21 9.03 -4.65
N THR A 49 0.76 8.76 -5.52
CA THR A 49 0.50 8.43 -6.92
C THR A 49 0.66 6.94 -7.15
N CYS A 50 -0.24 6.33 -7.92
CA CYS A 50 -0.11 4.93 -8.32
C CYS A 50 0.95 4.78 -9.40
N LYS A 51 1.97 3.92 -9.18
CA LYS A 51 3.05 3.68 -10.15
C LYS A 51 2.59 3.05 -11.48
N TYR A 52 1.41 2.41 -11.49
CA TYR A 52 0.92 1.69 -12.66
C TYR A 52 -0.01 2.52 -13.55
N CYS A 53 -0.88 3.34 -12.96
CA CYS A 53 -1.90 4.08 -13.68
C CYS A 53 -1.80 5.61 -13.54
N GLY A 54 -0.93 6.12 -12.67
CA GLY A 54 -0.76 7.56 -12.45
C GLY A 54 -1.85 8.23 -11.59
N ASN A 55 -2.86 7.50 -11.12
CA ASN A 55 -3.90 8.07 -10.27
C ASN A 55 -3.35 8.59 -8.95
N GLN A 56 -3.82 9.75 -8.51
CA GLN A 56 -3.43 10.38 -7.26
C GLN A 56 -4.51 10.19 -6.19
N TYR A 57 -4.07 9.95 -4.95
CA TYR A 57 -4.92 9.77 -3.80
C TYR A 57 -4.37 10.54 -2.61
N THR A 58 -5.23 10.95 -1.68
CA THR A 58 -4.82 11.66 -0.45
C THR A 58 -4.18 10.75 0.60
N SER A 59 -4.27 9.42 0.44
CA SER A 59 -3.73 8.43 1.38
C SER A 59 -3.50 7.08 0.69
N ILE A 60 -2.53 6.30 1.19
CA ILE A 60 -2.26 4.95 0.69
C ILE A 60 -3.46 4.01 0.91
N THR A 61 -4.23 4.21 1.98
CA THR A 61 -5.45 3.41 2.25
C THR A 61 -6.48 3.58 1.15
N SER A 62 -6.74 4.83 0.73
CA SER A 62 -7.66 5.14 -0.37
C SER A 62 -7.12 4.63 -1.71
N LEU A 63 -5.81 4.76 -1.94
CA LEU A 63 -5.14 4.23 -3.11
C LEU A 63 -5.33 2.71 -3.22
N THR A 64 -5.03 1.98 -2.16
CA THR A 64 -5.13 0.50 -2.12
C THR A 64 -6.56 -0.01 -1.93
N ALA A 65 -7.54 0.85 -1.64
CA ALA A 65 -8.95 0.48 -1.55
C ALA A 65 -9.52 0.05 -2.89
N SER A 66 -9.08 0.69 -3.98
CA SER A 66 -9.54 0.42 -5.33
C SER A 66 -8.61 -0.53 -6.09
N ASN A 67 -9.17 -1.22 -7.08
CA ASN A 67 -8.42 -2.03 -8.01
C ASN A 67 -7.82 -1.16 -9.13
N CYS A 68 -6.58 -1.45 -9.50
CA CYS A 68 -5.89 -0.71 -10.55
C CYS A 68 -6.25 -1.27 -11.94
N THR A 69 -6.74 -0.39 -12.81
CA THR A 69 -7.09 -0.70 -14.20
C THR A 69 -5.87 -1.05 -15.06
N ARG A 70 -4.70 -0.48 -14.75
CA ARG A 70 -3.43 -0.72 -15.47
C ARG A 70 -2.45 -1.60 -14.71
N HIS A 71 -2.95 -2.52 -13.88
CA HIS A 71 -2.07 -3.39 -13.09
C HIS A 71 -1.32 -4.40 -13.99
N PRO A 72 -0.03 -4.71 -13.73
CA PRO A 72 0.77 -5.62 -14.57
C PRO A 72 0.19 -7.04 -14.65
N ASN A 73 -0.44 -7.53 -13.57
CA ASN A 73 -1.13 -8.83 -13.57
C ASN A 73 -2.48 -8.83 -14.34
N GLY A 74 -2.83 -7.74 -15.00
CA GLY A 74 -4.08 -7.57 -15.75
C GLY A 74 -5.02 -6.53 -15.14
N SER A 75 -5.92 -6.01 -15.96
CA SER A 75 -6.88 -4.97 -15.56
C SER A 75 -7.72 -5.42 -14.37
N HIS A 76 -7.73 -4.62 -13.30
CA HIS A 76 -8.42 -4.89 -12.03
C HIS A 76 -7.97 -6.14 -11.25
N LYS A 77 -6.95 -6.87 -11.72
CA LYS A 77 -6.39 -8.07 -11.06
C LYS A 77 -5.46 -7.75 -9.88
N GLY A 78 -5.19 -6.48 -9.63
CA GLY A 78 -4.41 -6.02 -8.48
C GLY A 78 -4.86 -4.65 -8.01
N ARG A 79 -4.40 -4.27 -6.82
CA ARG A 79 -4.67 -2.95 -6.23
C ARG A 79 -3.67 -1.92 -6.74
N HIS A 80 -3.97 -0.65 -6.57
CA HIS A 80 -2.98 0.38 -6.84
C HIS A 80 -1.77 0.20 -5.92
N SER A 81 -0.57 0.47 -6.45
CA SER A 81 0.68 0.46 -5.69
C SER A 81 1.22 1.89 -5.62
N PRO A 82 1.49 2.43 -4.43
CA PRO A 82 2.05 3.76 -4.29
C PRO A 82 3.44 3.78 -4.94
N ALA A 83 3.74 4.88 -5.64
CA ALA A 83 5.08 5.23 -6.07
C ALA A 83 5.87 5.78 -4.87
N LEU A 84 7.17 5.46 -4.84
CA LEU A 84 8.12 5.97 -3.85
C LEU A 84 8.42 7.46 -4.12
#